data_AF-A0A4Z2G9W4-F1
#
_entry.id   AF-A0A4Z2G9W4-F1
#
_cell.length_a   1.000
_cell.length_b   1.000
_cell.length_c   1.000
_cell.angle_alpha   90.00
_cell.angle_beta   90.00
_cell.angle_gamma   90.00
#
_symmetry.space_group_name_H-M   'P 1'
#
loop_
_entity.id
_entity.type
_entity.pdbx_description
1 polymer ?
#
loop_
_entity_poly.entity_id
_entity_poly.type
_entity_poly.pdbx_seq_one_letter_code
_entity_poly.pdbx_strand_id
1 'polypeptide(L)'
;MGKVNACLTQSYIIVITLIAILSALVLAATLFTHGHIHKDEREMESTFGGLQIMYSATIITLMLTIIGMYGACKKKKWALIMFAIGMILGTLLLTATEIRGLVQRPKYQCCGLQQGYLDWGYKIPESCLCTEEPTNPCVAAPRNSSLFEHVIDDEPIMIYEELSSVVLCIFILCRLSKKDDVPVVVYSSEAKAGNYTALTDAAEDA
;
A
#
# COMPACT_ATOMS: atom_id res chain seq x y z
N MET A 1 24.71 -4.65 -43.52
CA MET A 1 24.16 -4.90 -42.18
C MET A 1 25.33 -4.91 -41.19
N GLY A 2 25.44 -3.91 -40.32
CA GLY A 2 26.53 -3.84 -39.34
C GLY A 2 26.50 -5.03 -38.38
N LYS A 3 27.69 -5.50 -37.95
CA LYS A 3 27.83 -6.60 -36.99
C LYS A 3 27.26 -6.16 -35.65
N VAL A 4 26.01 -6.51 -35.36
CA VAL A 4 25.37 -6.26 -34.07
C VAL A 4 26.20 -6.91 -32.96
N ASN A 5 26.53 -6.15 -31.92
CA ASN A 5 27.29 -6.65 -30.77
C ASN A 5 26.52 -7.82 -30.15
N ALA A 6 27.16 -8.99 -30.07
CA ALA A 6 26.57 -10.19 -29.48
C ALA A 6 26.01 -9.94 -28.06
N CYS A 7 26.68 -9.06 -27.31
CA CYS A 7 26.24 -8.60 -25.99
C CYS A 7 24.85 -7.93 -26.00
N LEU A 8 24.50 -7.16 -27.04
CA LEU A 8 23.22 -6.46 -27.12
C LEU A 8 22.05 -7.41 -27.42
N THR A 9 22.28 -8.44 -28.24
CA THR A 9 21.26 -9.48 -28.48
C THR A 9 21.06 -10.36 -27.26
N GLN A 10 22.14 -10.70 -26.56
CA GLN A 10 22.07 -11.53 -25.36
C GLN A 10 21.42 -10.78 -24.18
N SER A 11 21.77 -9.51 -23.97
CA SER A 11 21.12 -8.70 -22.93
C SER A 11 19.62 -8.53 -23.18
N TYR A 12 19.22 -8.34 -24.44
CA TYR A 12 17.81 -8.23 -24.81
C TYR A 12 17.01 -9.51 -24.49
N ILE A 13 17.56 -10.69 -24.79
CA ILE A 13 16.91 -11.97 -24.47
C ILE A 13 16.79 -12.13 -22.94
N ILE A 14 17.84 -11.81 -22.18
CA ILE A 14 17.81 -11.86 -20.72
C ILE A 14 16.69 -10.97 -20.17
N VAL A 15 16.61 -9.71 -20.64
CA VAL A 15 15.57 -8.77 -20.20
C VAL A 15 14.16 -9.30 -20.52
N ILE A 16 13.92 -9.83 -21.73
CA ILE A 16 12.61 -10.42 -22.07
C ILE A 16 12.27 -11.59 -21.15
N THR A 17 13.24 -12.48 -20.86
CA THR A 17 13.00 -13.63 -19.98
C THR A 17 12.66 -13.20 -18.56
N LEU A 18 13.35 -12.18 -18.03
CA LEU A 18 13.04 -11.64 -16.70
C LEU A 18 11.64 -11.02 -16.65
N ILE A 19 11.25 -10.26 -17.68
CA ILE A 19 9.90 -9.69 -17.78
C ILE A 19 8.85 -10.81 -17.81
N ALA A 20 9.06 -11.85 -18.62
CA ALA A 20 8.13 -12.98 -18.70
C ALA A 20 7.96 -13.71 -17.36
N ILE A 21 9.06 -13.92 -16.61
CA ILE A 21 9.01 -14.54 -15.28
C ILE A 21 8.23 -13.65 -14.31
N LEU A 22 8.52 -12.35 -14.26
CA LEU A 22 7.81 -11.40 -13.40
C LEU A 22 6.31 -11.37 -13.73
N SER A 23 5.94 -11.35 -15.01
CA SER A 23 4.53 -11.41 -15.44
C SER A 23 3.85 -12.72 -15.04
N ALA A 24 4.54 -13.86 -15.13
CA ALA A 24 4.00 -15.14 -14.69
C ALA A 24 3.78 -15.18 -13.16
N LEU A 25 4.72 -14.62 -12.38
CA LEU A 25 4.58 -14.50 -10.93
C LEU A 25 3.40 -13.60 -10.55
N VAL A 26 3.24 -12.45 -11.22
CA VAL A 26 2.11 -11.54 -11.00
C VAL A 26 0.79 -12.21 -11.37
N LEU A 27 0.74 -12.95 -12.48
CA LEU A 27 -0.46 -13.70 -12.87
C LEU A 27 -0.81 -14.75 -11.81
N ALA A 28 0.18 -15.51 -11.33
CA ALA A 28 -0.01 -16.51 -10.29
C ALA A 28 -0.54 -15.86 -9.00
N ALA A 29 0.11 -14.80 -8.52
CA ALA A 29 -0.33 -14.05 -7.34
C ALA A 29 -1.77 -13.53 -7.52
N THR A 30 -2.09 -12.96 -8.69
CA THR A 30 -3.44 -12.47 -9.01
C THR A 30 -4.48 -13.59 -8.97
N LEU A 31 -4.17 -14.76 -9.52
CA LEU A 31 -5.04 -15.95 -9.51
C LEU A 31 -5.22 -16.50 -8.08
N PHE A 32 -4.16 -16.55 -7.28
CA PHE A 32 -4.24 -16.97 -5.88
C PHE A 32 -5.08 -15.99 -5.06
N THR A 33 -4.88 -14.67 -5.24
CA THR A 33 -5.68 -13.64 -4.57
C THR A 33 -7.15 -13.74 -4.98
N HIS A 34 -7.45 -13.92 -6.26
CA HIS A 34 -8.83 -14.14 -6.72
C HIS A 34 -9.44 -15.39 -6.08
N GLY A 35 -8.69 -16.50 -6.03
CA GLY A 35 -9.15 -17.75 -5.41
C GLY A 35 -9.35 -17.64 -3.89
N HIS A 36 -8.57 -16.79 -3.20
CA HIS A 36 -8.75 -16.52 -1.77
C HIS A 36 -9.96 -15.62 -1.52
N ILE A 37 -10.13 -14.56 -2.31
CA ILE A 37 -11.25 -13.62 -2.19
C ILE A 37 -12.58 -14.30 -2.56
N HIS A 38 -12.58 -15.25 -3.50
CA HIS A 38 -13.79 -16.01 -3.85
C HIS A 38 -14.37 -16.82 -2.67
N LYS A 39 -13.64 -16.99 -1.56
CA LYS A 39 -14.14 -17.64 -0.34
C LYS A 39 -14.82 -16.68 0.64
N ASP A 40 -14.54 -15.38 0.54
CA ASP A 40 -15.14 -14.34 1.38
C ASP A 40 -16.11 -13.50 0.52
N GLU A 41 -17.33 -14.01 0.35
CA GLU A 41 -18.42 -13.24 -0.25
C GLU A 41 -18.85 -12.09 0.68
N ARG A 42 -18.20 -10.92 0.53
CA ARG A 42 -18.79 -9.58 0.67
C ARG A 42 -17.71 -8.51 0.50
N GLU A 43 -17.69 -7.90 -0.68
CA GLU A 43 -17.61 -6.44 -0.92
C GLU A 43 -17.45 -6.21 -2.44
N MET A 44 -18.56 -5.81 -3.08
CA MET A 44 -18.79 -5.84 -4.52
C MET A 44 -18.96 -4.41 -5.04
N GLU A 45 -18.02 -3.97 -5.90
CA GLU A 45 -18.20 -3.18 -7.14
C GLU A 45 -16.87 -2.51 -7.55
N SER A 46 -16.08 -2.02 -6.60
CA SER A 46 -14.81 -1.31 -6.88
C SER A 46 -13.61 -2.25 -7.08
N THR A 47 -13.57 -3.40 -6.41
CA THR A 47 -12.48 -4.38 -6.50
C THR A 47 -12.47 -5.14 -7.84
N PHE A 48 -13.63 -5.28 -8.51
CA PHE A 48 -13.76 -5.99 -9.79
C PHE A 48 -13.03 -5.25 -10.92
N GLY A 49 -13.16 -3.92 -10.97
CA GLY A 49 -12.51 -3.10 -11.99
C GLY A 49 -10.99 -3.19 -11.91
N GLY A 50 -10.41 -3.01 -10.71
CA GLY A 50 -8.97 -3.10 -10.51
C GLY A 50 -8.41 -4.49 -10.83
N LEU A 51 -9.07 -5.55 -10.36
CA LEU A 51 -8.62 -6.93 -10.57
C LEU A 51 -8.69 -7.35 -12.04
N GLN A 52 -9.77 -6.98 -12.75
CA GLN A 52 -9.94 -7.26 -14.17
C GLN A 52 -8.90 -6.50 -15.02
N ILE A 53 -8.61 -5.24 -14.67
CA ILE A 53 -7.58 -4.45 -15.33
C ILE A 53 -6.20 -5.10 -15.16
N MET A 54 -5.81 -5.49 -13.93
CA MET A 54 -4.53 -6.14 -13.67
C MET A 54 -4.39 -7.49 -14.42
N TYR A 55 -5.45 -8.30 -14.43
CA TYR A 55 -5.47 -9.58 -15.14
C TYR A 55 -5.26 -9.39 -16.66
N SER A 56 -6.00 -8.44 -17.25
CA SER A 56 -5.89 -8.14 -18.68
C SER A 56 -4.51 -7.60 -19.07
N ALA A 57 -3.94 -6.68 -18.28
CA ALA A 57 -2.61 -6.13 -18.50
C ALA A 57 -1.51 -7.20 -18.45
N THR A 58 -1.65 -8.17 -17.54
CA THR A 58 -0.69 -9.27 -17.38
C THR A 58 -0.71 -10.21 -18.59
N ILE A 59 -1.89 -10.56 -19.10
CA ILE A 59 -2.03 -11.39 -20.31
C ILE A 59 -1.44 -10.69 -21.53
N ILE A 60 -1.74 -9.41 -21.72
CA ILE A 60 -1.21 -8.61 -22.84
C ILE A 60 0.32 -8.57 -22.79
N THR A 61 0.89 -8.36 -21.59
CA THR A 61 2.34 -8.31 -21.41
C THR A 61 2.99 -9.66 -21.74
N LEU A 62 2.40 -10.78 -21.32
CA LEU A 62 2.87 -12.12 -21.70
C LEU A 62 2.85 -12.33 -23.21
N MET A 63 1.77 -11.97 -23.90
CA MET A 63 1.68 -12.07 -25.36
C MET A 63 2.77 -11.23 -26.05
N LEU A 64 3.02 -10.02 -25.58
CA LEU A 64 4.11 -9.18 -26.07
C LEU A 64 5.48 -9.83 -25.83
N THR A 65 5.74 -10.42 -24.65
CA THR A 65 7.01 -11.12 -24.39
C THR A 65 7.24 -12.32 -25.31
N ILE A 66 6.19 -13.07 -25.65
CA ILE A 66 6.25 -14.18 -26.61
C ILE A 66 6.61 -13.66 -28.00
N ILE A 67 6.00 -12.55 -28.43
CA ILE A 67 6.30 -11.88 -29.71
C ILE A 67 7.75 -11.37 -29.72
N GLY A 68 8.22 -10.76 -28.63
CA GLY A 68 9.60 -10.28 -28.46
C GLY A 68 10.62 -11.41 -28.53
N MET A 69 10.37 -12.51 -27.83
CA MET A 69 11.18 -13.74 -27.87
C MET A 69 11.22 -14.33 -29.28
N TYR A 70 10.06 -14.45 -29.95
CA TYR A 70 9.98 -14.90 -31.34
C TYR A 70 10.78 -13.98 -32.27
N GLY A 71 10.66 -12.66 -32.09
CA GLY A 71 11.40 -11.65 -32.85
C GLY A 71 12.91 -11.79 -32.70
N ALA A 72 13.40 -12.02 -31.49
CA ALA A 72 14.81 -12.27 -31.19
C ALA A 72 15.30 -13.59 -31.83
N CYS A 73 14.61 -14.71 -31.59
CA CYS A 73 15.00 -16.04 -32.05
C CYS A 73 14.97 -16.18 -33.57
N LYS A 74 13.96 -15.61 -34.23
CA LYS A 74 13.81 -15.67 -35.69
C LYS A 74 14.44 -14.48 -36.42
N LYS A 75 15.11 -13.56 -35.71
CA LYS A 75 15.72 -12.32 -36.24
C LYS A 75 14.72 -11.51 -37.08
N LYS A 76 13.43 -11.54 -36.72
CA LYS A 76 12.34 -10.86 -37.43
C LYS A 76 12.18 -9.45 -36.87
N LYS A 77 12.63 -8.45 -37.64
CA LYS A 77 12.60 -7.04 -37.23
C LYS A 77 11.19 -6.52 -36.93
N TRP A 78 10.19 -6.91 -37.73
CA TRP A 78 8.79 -6.50 -37.53
C TRP A 78 8.25 -6.93 -36.15
N ALA A 79 8.56 -8.14 -35.70
CA ALA A 79 8.14 -8.62 -34.38
C ALA A 79 8.80 -7.82 -33.24
N LEU A 80 10.08 -7.46 -33.39
CA LEU A 80 10.80 -6.59 -32.44
C LEU A 80 10.20 -5.18 -32.38
N ILE A 81 9.78 -4.62 -33.52
CA ILE A 81 9.13 -3.31 -33.59
C ILE A 81 7.76 -3.36 -32.89
N MET A 82 6.96 -4.39 -33.16
CA MET A 82 5.66 -4.58 -32.50
C MET A 82 5.80 -4.74 -30.98
N PHE A 83 6.84 -5.45 -30.53
CA PHE A 83 7.17 -5.55 -29.10
C PHE A 83 7.50 -4.18 -28.50
N ALA A 84 8.38 -3.39 -29.13
CA ALA A 84 8.76 -2.08 -28.63
C ALA A 84 7.56 -1.12 -28.53
N ILE A 85 6.73 -1.05 -29.59
CA ILE A 85 5.53 -0.22 -29.62
C ILE A 85 4.54 -0.67 -28.53
N GLY A 86 4.30 -1.97 -28.41
CA GLY A 86 3.41 -2.54 -27.41
C GLY A 86 3.86 -2.23 -25.98
N MET A 87 5.16 -2.36 -25.70
CA MET A 87 5.71 -2.03 -24.38
C MET A 87 5.59 -0.53 -24.08
N ILE A 88 5.90 0.35 -25.03
CA ILE A 88 5.80 1.81 -24.83
C ILE A 88 4.34 2.22 -24.58
N LEU A 89 3.41 1.74 -25.42
CA LEU A 89 1.99 2.05 -25.28
C LEU A 89 1.41 1.45 -23.99
N GLY A 90 1.80 0.22 -23.65
CA GLY A 90 1.41 -0.45 -22.42
C GLY A 90 1.91 0.30 -21.18
N THR A 91 3.18 0.69 -21.15
CA THR A 91 3.73 1.51 -20.06
C THR A 91 2.99 2.84 -19.94
N LEU A 92 2.75 3.54 -21.05
CA LEU A 92 2.01 4.80 -21.04
C LEU A 92 0.60 4.63 -20.44
N LEU A 93 -0.13 3.59 -20.86
CA LEU A 93 -1.46 3.28 -20.35
C LEU A 93 -1.44 2.92 -18.85
N LEU A 94 -0.52 2.05 -18.43
CA LEU A 94 -0.36 1.67 -17.02
C LEU A 94 -0.02 2.88 -16.14
N THR A 95 0.93 3.72 -16.57
CA THR A 95 1.25 4.94 -15.83
C THR A 95 0.06 5.90 -15.73
N ALA A 96 -0.77 5.99 -16.76
CA ALA A 96 -1.97 6.83 -16.73
C ALA A 96 -3.04 6.27 -15.79
N THR A 97 -3.19 4.94 -15.68
CA THR A 97 -4.12 4.33 -14.71
C THR A 97 -3.64 4.49 -13.28
N GLU A 98 -2.35 4.32 -13.02
CA GLU A 98 -1.75 4.57 -11.71
C GLU A 98 -1.98 6.03 -11.27
N ILE A 99 -1.72 7.00 -12.17
CA ILE A 99 -1.96 8.41 -11.89
C ILE A 99 -3.45 8.68 -11.59
N ARG A 100 -4.38 8.07 -12.35
CA ARG A 100 -5.82 8.20 -12.07
C ARG A 100 -6.20 7.61 -10.72
N GLY A 101 -5.62 6.48 -10.34
CA GLY A 101 -5.77 5.88 -9.00
C GLY A 101 -5.22 6.78 -7.88
N LEU A 102 -4.11 7.48 -8.14
CA LEU A 102 -3.53 8.47 -7.20
C LEU A 102 -4.33 9.76 -7.10
N VAL A 103 -5.06 10.15 -8.15
CA VAL A 103 -5.93 11.34 -8.15
C VAL A 103 -7.27 11.03 -7.49
N GLN A 104 -7.77 9.81 -7.68
CA GLN A 104 -8.91 9.27 -6.93
C GLN A 104 -8.44 8.81 -5.56
N ARG A 105 -7.78 9.70 -4.81
CA ARG A 105 -7.49 9.46 -3.40
C ARG A 105 -8.84 9.18 -2.72
N PRO A 106 -9.03 8.01 -2.06
CA PRO A 106 -10.00 8.00 -0.99
C PRO A 106 -9.58 9.14 -0.06
N LYS A 107 -10.52 9.98 0.38
CA LYS A 107 -10.29 10.77 1.60
C LYS A 107 -9.77 9.74 2.58
N TYR A 108 -8.48 9.79 2.94
CA TYR A 108 -7.91 8.74 3.79
C TYR A 108 -8.70 8.82 5.08
N GLN A 109 -9.57 7.84 5.28
CA GLN A 109 -10.48 7.74 6.40
C GLN A 109 -9.69 7.30 7.63
N CYS A 110 -8.63 8.04 7.93
CA CYS A 110 -7.67 7.80 8.98
C CYS A 110 -7.39 9.13 9.67
N CYS A 111 -7.08 9.08 10.95
CA CYS A 111 -6.67 10.25 11.71
C CYS A 111 -5.34 9.95 12.38
N GLY A 112 -4.31 10.76 12.09
CA GLY A 112 -2.98 10.60 12.68
C GLY A 112 -2.06 9.58 11.98
N LEU A 113 -0.88 9.38 12.56
CA LEU A 113 0.29 8.76 11.94
C LEU A 113 0.71 7.47 12.66
N GLN A 114 0.84 7.47 13.99
CA GLN A 114 1.37 6.35 14.79
C GLN A 114 0.47 5.94 15.96
N GLN A 115 -0.22 6.88 16.62
CA GLN A 115 -1.19 6.60 17.69
C GLN A 115 -2.61 7.07 17.35
N GLY A 116 -2.93 7.18 16.06
CA GLY A 116 -4.24 7.57 15.59
C GLY A 116 -4.50 9.05 15.90
N TYR A 117 -5.73 9.39 16.25
CA TYR A 117 -6.09 10.76 16.61
C TYR A 117 -5.32 11.32 17.82
N LEU A 118 -4.72 10.45 18.66
CA LEU A 118 -3.93 10.85 19.82
C LEU A 118 -2.67 11.63 19.45
N ASP A 119 -2.16 11.46 18.23
CA ASP A 119 -0.98 12.20 17.75
C ASP A 119 -1.22 13.73 17.71
N TRP A 120 -2.49 14.15 17.65
CA TRP A 120 -2.89 15.55 17.60
C TRP A 120 -3.15 16.17 18.99
N GLY A 121 -3.18 15.34 20.05
CA GLY A 121 -3.58 15.78 21.39
C GLY A 121 -4.97 16.44 21.38
N TYR A 122 -5.05 17.70 21.82
CA TYR A 122 -6.30 18.48 21.83
C TYR A 122 -6.56 19.27 20.53
N LYS A 123 -5.63 19.24 19.55
CA LYS A 123 -5.72 20.05 18.31
C LYS A 123 -6.04 19.17 17.10
N ILE A 124 -7.17 18.48 17.13
CA ILE A 124 -7.58 17.54 16.08
C ILE A 124 -8.10 18.33 14.87
N PRO A 125 -7.56 18.11 13.65
CA PRO A 125 -8.00 18.83 12.45
C PRO A 125 -9.30 18.28 11.88
N GLU A 126 -10.07 19.13 11.17
CA GLU A 126 -11.34 18.75 10.51
C GLU A 126 -11.17 17.63 9.46
N SER A 127 -9.96 17.42 8.94
CA SER A 127 -9.67 16.29 8.05
C SER A 127 -9.85 14.92 8.71
N CYS A 128 -9.92 14.85 10.04
CA CYS A 128 -10.19 13.63 10.79
C CYS A 128 -11.67 13.29 10.92
N LEU A 129 -12.58 14.18 10.48
CA LEU A 129 -14.02 14.00 10.61
C LEU A 129 -14.54 12.85 9.74
N CYS A 130 -15.42 12.04 10.32
CA CYS A 130 -16.07 10.95 9.61
C CYS A 130 -17.06 11.46 8.57
N THR A 131 -17.07 10.82 7.41
CA THR A 131 -18.05 11.06 6.34
C THR A 131 -19.31 10.23 6.60
N GLU A 132 -20.43 10.60 5.97
CA GLU A 132 -21.75 9.96 6.16
C GLU A 132 -21.74 8.44 5.92
N GLU A 133 -20.88 7.95 5.02
CA GLU A 133 -20.65 6.52 4.77
C GLU A 133 -19.17 6.17 5.02
N PRO A 134 -18.78 5.85 6.28
CA PRO A 134 -17.41 5.51 6.61
C PRO A 134 -17.12 4.03 6.31
N THR A 135 -16.04 3.77 5.58
CA THR A 135 -15.47 2.41 5.38
C THR A 135 -14.63 1.99 6.59
N ASN A 136 -14.01 2.96 7.28
CA ASN A 136 -13.19 2.72 8.48
C ASN A 136 -13.96 3.07 9.77
N PRO A 137 -13.65 2.43 10.91
CA PRO A 137 -14.33 2.68 12.18
C PRO A 137 -14.10 4.12 12.68
N CYS A 138 -15.16 4.67 13.30
CA CYS A 138 -15.22 6.02 13.82
C CYS A 138 -15.45 6.00 15.33
N VAL A 139 -14.80 6.92 16.03
CA VAL A 139 -14.91 7.13 17.49
C VAL A 139 -15.31 8.57 17.78
N ALA A 140 -15.93 8.80 18.94
CA ALA A 140 -16.29 10.15 19.37
C ALA A 140 -15.03 10.96 19.74
N ALA A 141 -14.93 12.19 19.23
CA ALA A 141 -13.83 13.09 19.54
C ALA A 141 -13.88 13.54 21.03
N PRO A 142 -12.72 13.79 21.67
CA PRO A 142 -12.67 14.36 23.01
C PRO A 142 -13.36 15.72 23.08
N ARG A 143 -14.21 15.93 24.10
CA ARG A 143 -14.98 17.18 24.29
C ARG A 143 -14.12 18.44 24.48
N ASN A 144 -12.88 18.26 24.93
CA ASN A 144 -11.93 19.35 25.12
C ASN A 144 -11.01 19.58 23.90
N SER A 145 -11.35 18.99 22.75
CA SER A 145 -10.61 19.20 21.51
C SER A 145 -11.05 20.49 20.79
N SER A 146 -10.17 21.01 19.94
CA SER A 146 -10.40 22.20 19.10
C SER A 146 -11.62 22.10 18.19
N LEU A 147 -12.14 20.89 17.96
CA LEU A 147 -13.33 20.66 17.13
C LEU A 147 -14.62 21.21 17.77
N PHE A 148 -14.64 21.37 19.10
CA PHE A 148 -15.81 21.88 19.83
C PHE A 148 -15.73 23.39 20.13
N GLU A 149 -14.65 24.06 19.74
CA GLU A 149 -14.43 25.48 20.06
C GLU A 149 -15.50 26.41 19.45
N HIS A 150 -16.21 25.96 18.42
CA HIS A 150 -17.30 26.67 17.75
C HIS A 150 -18.64 25.94 17.70
N VAL A 151 -18.78 24.81 18.39
CA VAL A 151 -19.99 23.97 18.34
C VAL A 151 -20.80 24.19 19.62
N ILE A 152 -22.00 24.74 19.48
CA ILE A 152 -22.92 25.06 20.59
C ILE A 152 -23.82 23.86 20.94
N ASP A 153 -23.94 22.89 20.04
CA ASP A 153 -24.80 21.72 20.19
C ASP A 153 -24.08 20.53 20.83
N ASP A 154 -24.78 19.78 21.67
CA ASP A 154 -24.26 18.63 22.41
C ASP A 154 -23.96 17.38 21.54
N GLU A 155 -24.03 17.51 20.22
CA GLU A 155 -23.88 16.38 19.30
C GLU A 155 -22.44 15.85 19.29
N PRO A 156 -22.23 14.52 19.41
CA PRO A 156 -20.90 13.94 19.39
C PRO A 156 -20.29 14.00 17.98
N ILE A 157 -19.15 14.69 17.85
CA ILE A 157 -18.37 14.73 16.62
C ILE A 157 -17.63 13.40 16.44
N MET A 158 -17.85 12.73 15.31
CA MET A 158 -17.21 11.45 14.98
C MET A 158 -15.91 11.66 14.19
N ILE A 159 -14.83 11.00 14.61
CA ILE A 159 -13.51 11.03 13.97
C ILE A 159 -13.00 9.62 13.69
N TYR A 160 -12.13 9.46 12.70
CA TYR A 160 -11.56 8.15 12.38
C TYR A 160 -10.64 7.62 13.48
N GLU A 161 -10.77 6.35 13.82
CA GLU A 161 -9.91 5.66 14.80
C GLU A 161 -8.58 5.23 14.18
N GLU A 162 -8.62 4.82 12.91
CA GLU A 162 -7.53 4.12 12.23
C GLU A 162 -6.35 5.02 11.82
N LEU A 163 -5.18 4.37 11.76
CA LEU A 163 -3.91 4.94 11.32
C LEU A 163 -3.84 5.03 9.79
N SER A 164 -3.00 5.94 9.28
CA SER A 164 -2.68 5.97 7.86
C SER A 164 -2.08 4.62 7.41
N SER A 165 -2.75 3.97 6.44
CA SER A 165 -2.28 2.73 5.79
C SER A 165 -0.83 2.82 5.29
N VAL A 166 -0.39 4.02 4.90
CA VAL A 166 0.98 4.28 4.44
C VAL A 166 2.00 4.03 5.55
N VAL A 167 1.68 4.37 6.80
CA VAL A 167 2.57 4.15 7.94
C VAL A 167 2.53 2.72 8.41
N LEU A 168 1.39 2.03 8.36
CA LEU A 168 1.36 0.59 8.64
C LEU A 168 2.31 -0.17 7.70
N CYS A 169 2.31 0.19 6.40
CA CYS A 169 3.26 -0.35 5.43
C CYS A 169 4.72 0.02 5.76
N ILE A 170 5.02 1.30 6.03
CA ILE A 170 6.38 1.72 6.40
C ILE A 170 6.83 1.07 7.72
N PHE A 171 5.95 0.95 8.71
CA PHE A 171 6.20 0.32 9.99
C PHE A 171 6.43 -1.18 9.83
N ILE A 172 5.62 -1.89 9.04
CA ILE A 172 5.86 -3.30 8.70
C ILE A 172 7.22 -3.45 8.01
N LEU A 173 7.55 -2.59 7.04
CA LEU A 173 8.84 -2.59 6.34
C LEU A 173 10.02 -2.28 7.28
N CYS A 174 9.89 -1.29 8.16
CA CYS A 174 10.89 -0.95 9.18
C CYS A 174 11.03 -2.04 10.25
N ARG A 175 9.94 -2.71 10.63
CA ARG A 175 9.94 -3.83 11.58
C ARG A 175 10.57 -5.07 10.98
N LEU A 176 10.40 -5.30 9.67
CA LEU A 176 11.12 -6.33 8.94
C LEU A 176 12.61 -6.01 8.86
N SER A 177 12.98 -4.76 8.55
CA SER A 177 14.39 -4.32 8.56
C SER A 177 15.04 -4.37 9.94
N LYS A 178 14.26 -4.22 11.02
CA LYS A 178 14.76 -4.27 12.40
C LYS A 178 14.89 -5.69 12.96
N LYS A 179 14.31 -6.69 12.28
CA LYS A 179 14.28 -8.07 12.79
C LYS A 179 15.60 -8.83 12.62
N ASP A 180 16.58 -8.25 11.91
CA ASP A 180 17.95 -8.79 11.83
C ASP A 180 18.84 -8.37 13.03
N ASP A 181 18.44 -7.38 13.85
CA ASP A 181 19.35 -6.72 14.82
C ASP A 181 18.91 -6.73 16.30
N VAL A 182 18.03 -7.65 16.74
CA VAL A 182 17.67 -7.73 18.18
C VAL A 182 18.20 -9.02 18.81
N PRO A 183 19.30 -8.97 19.59
CA PRO A 183 19.72 -10.12 20.39
C PRO A 183 18.69 -10.42 21.47
N VAL A 184 18.50 -11.71 21.78
CA VAL A 184 17.59 -12.20 22.82
C VAL A 184 17.94 -11.59 24.17
N VAL A 185 17.07 -10.72 24.67
CA VAL A 185 17.16 -10.18 26.04
C VAL A 185 16.45 -11.16 26.97
N VAL A 186 17.24 -11.89 27.76
CA VAL A 186 16.76 -12.72 28.87
C VAL A 186 16.39 -11.81 30.03
N TYR A 187 15.11 -11.72 30.37
CA TYR A 187 14.68 -11.01 31.58
C TYR A 187 14.70 -11.95 32.80
N SER A 188 15.28 -11.46 33.90
CA SER A 188 15.27 -12.11 35.22
C SER A 188 13.86 -12.08 35.85
N SER A 189 13.54 -13.11 36.62
CA SER A 189 12.24 -13.36 37.24
C SER A 189 11.83 -12.38 38.35
N GLU A 190 12.68 -11.42 38.72
CA GLU A 190 12.43 -10.53 39.87
C GLU A 190 11.54 -9.31 39.56
N ALA A 191 11.22 -9.04 38.29
CA ALA A 191 10.34 -7.91 37.92
C ALA A 191 8.83 -8.16 38.16
N LYS A 192 8.43 -9.34 38.67
CA LYS A 192 7.02 -9.72 38.87
C LYS A 192 6.45 -9.34 40.25
N ALA A 193 7.27 -8.81 41.17
CA ALA A 193 6.78 -8.36 42.47
C ALA A 193 6.40 -6.87 42.43
N GLY A 194 5.16 -6.59 42.06
CA GLY A 194 4.60 -5.24 42.07
C GLY A 194 4.64 -4.64 43.48
N ASN A 195 5.42 -3.57 43.64
CA ASN A 195 5.25 -2.61 44.72
C ASN A 195 5.76 -1.23 44.25
N TYR A 196 4.84 -0.36 43.84
CA TYR A 196 5.11 1.07 43.68
C TYR A 196 4.28 1.83 44.70
N THR A 197 4.96 2.41 45.68
CA THR A 197 4.41 3.43 46.57
C THR A 197 4.18 4.71 45.77
N ALA A 198 2.94 5.21 45.76
CA ALA A 198 2.63 6.52 45.21
C ALA A 198 3.34 7.60 46.03
N LEU A 199 4.19 8.39 45.38
CA LEU A 199 4.74 9.63 45.94
C LEU A 199 3.60 10.65 46.02
N THR A 200 3.11 10.89 47.23
CA THR A 200 2.39 12.12 47.58
C THR A 200 3.42 13.23 47.66
N ASP A 201 3.37 14.20 46.75
CA ASP A 201 4.13 15.43 46.88
C ASP A 201 3.54 16.26 48.03
N ALA A 202 4.36 16.48 49.04
CA ALA A 202 4.12 17.43 50.12
C ALA A 202 4.52 18.84 49.67
N ALA A 203 3.64 19.80 50.01
CA ALA A 203 3.86 21.19 50.39
C ALA A 203 5.05 21.99 49.82
N GLU A 204 4.77 23.22 49.36
CA GLU A 204 5.52 24.40 49.80
C GLU A 204 4.68 25.68 49.66
N ASP A 205 4.86 26.56 50.66
CA ASP A 205 4.08 27.72 51.05
C ASP A 205 4.29 28.99 50.18
N ALA A 206 3.25 29.83 50.09
CA ALA A 206 3.30 31.30 50.27
C ALA A 206 1.88 31.87 50.45
#